data_AF-A0A0D6KEI9-F1
#
_entry.id   AF-A0A0D6KEI9-F1
#
_cell.length_a   1.000
_cell.length_b   1.000
_cell.length_c   1.000
_cell.angle_alpha   90.00
_cell.angle_beta   90.00
_cell.angle_gamma   90.00
#
_symmetry.space_group_name_H-M   'P 1'
#
loop_
_entity.id
_entity.type
_entity.pdbx_description
1 polymer ?
#
loop_
_entity_poly.entity_id
_entity_poly.type
_entity_poly.pdbx_seq_one_letter_code
_entity_poly.pdbx_strand_id
1 'polypeptide(L)'
;MDRKNQASLIQDSLIAELTDTDLADCVGGCGYINPAGQEIIANNGTLNALGLQNNPNIVYDPNGSIRYRSDRHLKESIAEVDIYAILQGIAKLPITTWQYKDQDQTIRHIGPMAQDFAATFNLGESDRTINFVDAHGVSLAAIQALYHVVQKQESQINELQTQLLELKQQQQF
;
A
#
# COMPACT_ATOMS: atom_id res chain seq x y z
N MET A 1 -33.11 7.31 -27.04
CA MET A 1 -31.83 6.81 -27.61
C MET A 1 -30.72 7.47 -26.81
N ASP A 2 -30.04 6.68 -26.01
CA ASP A 2 -29.61 7.04 -24.66
C ASP A 2 -28.17 7.60 -24.61
N ARG A 3 -28.01 8.72 -23.89
CA ARG A 3 -26.74 9.44 -23.64
C ARG A 3 -26.02 8.86 -22.43
N LYS A 4 -25.52 7.62 -22.51
CA LYS A 4 -24.91 6.95 -21.33
C LYS A 4 -23.61 6.19 -21.52
N ASN A 5 -22.86 6.40 -22.61
CA ASN A 5 -21.56 5.72 -22.76
C ASN A 5 -20.39 6.67 -23.03
N GLN A 6 -20.32 7.74 -22.22
CA GLN A 6 -19.17 8.63 -22.15
C GLN A 6 -18.77 8.84 -20.69
N ALA A 7 -18.45 7.74 -20.00
CA ALA A 7 -17.60 7.81 -18.81
C ALA A 7 -16.18 7.52 -19.29
N SER A 8 -15.50 8.59 -19.69
CA SER A 8 -14.04 8.66 -19.67
C SER A 8 -13.58 8.04 -18.34
N LEU A 9 -12.60 7.13 -18.41
CA LEU A 9 -11.80 6.74 -17.25
C LEU A 9 -10.98 7.96 -16.84
N ILE A 10 -11.70 8.94 -16.29
CA ILE A 10 -11.11 10.05 -15.56
C ILE A 10 -10.46 9.37 -14.37
N GLN A 11 -9.16 9.60 -14.27
CA GLN A 11 -8.37 9.30 -13.10
C GLN A 11 -8.94 10.17 -11.98
N ASP A 12 -10.02 9.70 -11.35
CA ASP A 12 -10.56 10.31 -10.15
C ASP A 12 -9.42 10.27 -9.14
N SER A 13 -8.96 11.46 -8.75
CA SER A 13 -8.01 11.65 -7.65
C SER A 13 -8.45 10.75 -6.49
N LEU A 14 -7.63 9.76 -6.13
CA LEU A 14 -7.88 8.88 -4.98
C LEU A 14 -7.82 9.68 -3.67
N ILE A 15 -7.22 10.86 -3.71
CA ILE A 15 -7.39 11.93 -2.75
C ILE A 15 -8.73 12.61 -3.07
N ALA A 16 -9.83 11.99 -2.63
CA ALA A 16 -11.02 12.76 -2.32
C ALA A 16 -10.68 13.64 -1.10
N GLU A 17 -11.11 14.92 -1.14
CA GLU A 17 -11.14 15.76 0.06
C GLU A 17 -12.14 15.13 1.05
N LEU A 18 -11.66 14.24 1.92
CA LEU A 18 -12.42 13.86 3.10
C LEU A 18 -12.48 15.09 3.99
N THR A 19 -13.68 15.46 4.42
CA THR A 19 -13.82 16.56 5.37
C THR A 19 -13.20 16.15 6.71
N ASP A 20 -12.77 17.12 7.52
CA ASP A 20 -12.22 16.85 8.87
C ASP A 20 -13.21 16.04 9.75
N THR A 21 -14.50 16.07 9.41
CA THR A 21 -15.55 15.27 10.07
C THR A 21 -15.53 13.81 9.62
N ASP A 22 -15.22 13.51 8.35
CA ASP A 22 -15.11 12.13 7.83
C ASP A 22 -13.84 11.42 8.34
N LEU A 23 -12.81 12.18 8.73
CA LEU A 23 -11.59 11.67 9.34
C LEU A 23 -11.75 11.36 10.84
N ALA A 24 -12.71 11.99 11.51
CA ALA A 24 -12.95 11.86 12.94
C ALA A 24 -13.68 10.55 13.34
N ASP A 25 -14.37 9.90 12.39
CA ASP A 25 -15.06 8.62 12.62
C ASP A 25 -14.11 7.40 12.53
N CYS A 26 -12.92 7.55 13.11
CA CYS A 26 -11.90 6.49 13.21
C CYS A 26 -12.37 5.34 14.11
N VAL A 27 -13.00 4.33 13.51
CA VAL A 27 -13.22 3.01 14.12
C VAL A 27 -11.90 2.24 14.10
N GLY A 28 -11.18 2.18 15.23
CA GLY A 28 -10.11 1.19 15.40
C GLY A 28 -8.90 1.60 16.23
N GLY A 29 -9.08 1.76 17.54
CA GLY A 29 -7.99 1.51 18.51
C GLY A 29 -7.88 2.53 19.62
N CYS A 30 -8.52 2.20 20.75
CA CYS A 30 -8.47 2.94 22.00
C CYS A 30 -7.02 3.23 22.44
N GLY A 31 -6.75 4.49 22.79
CA GLY A 31 -5.60 4.83 23.61
C GLY A 31 -5.62 4.00 24.89
N TYR A 32 -4.45 3.64 25.40
CA TYR A 32 -4.34 3.03 26.73
C TYR A 32 -4.79 4.06 27.77
N ILE A 33 -5.88 3.75 28.50
CA ILE A 33 -6.23 4.48 29.72
C ILE A 33 -5.41 3.86 30.85
N ASN A 34 -4.49 4.63 31.44
CA ASN A 34 -3.79 4.17 32.63
C ASN A 34 -4.77 4.05 33.82
N PRO A 35 -4.42 3.35 34.92
CA PRO A 35 -5.31 3.23 36.09
C PRO A 35 -5.71 4.57 36.74
N ALA A 36 -5.12 5.70 36.34
CA ALA A 36 -5.45 7.05 36.77
C ALA A 36 -6.41 7.80 35.82
N GLY A 37 -6.94 7.15 34.78
CA GLY A 37 -7.98 7.72 33.92
C GLY A 37 -7.48 8.73 32.87
N GLN A 38 -6.17 8.84 32.67
CA GLN A 38 -5.60 9.76 31.68
C GLN A 38 -5.43 9.06 30.33
N GLU A 39 -6.03 9.63 29.29
CA GLU A 39 -5.80 9.22 27.90
C GLU A 39 -4.42 9.71 27.47
N ILE A 40 -3.51 8.77 27.18
CA ILE A 40 -2.22 9.09 26.57
C ILE A 40 -2.36 8.91 25.08
N ILE A 41 -2.52 10.04 24.37
CA ILE A 41 -2.32 10.12 22.94
C ILE A 41 -0.89 9.65 22.68
N ALA A 42 -0.71 8.58 21.90
CA ALA A 42 0.61 8.07 21.58
C ALA A 42 1.46 9.25 21.05
N ASN A 43 2.52 9.61 21.80
CA ASN A 43 3.54 10.67 21.60
C ASN A 43 3.67 11.74 22.71
N ASN A 44 3.79 11.35 23.98
CA ASN A 44 4.78 11.94 24.90
C ASN A 44 4.82 11.22 26.26
N GLY A 45 5.37 10.00 26.28
CA GLY A 45 5.55 9.28 27.53
C GLY A 45 6.74 8.34 27.45
N THR A 46 7.78 8.64 28.21
CA THR A 46 8.76 7.63 28.61
C THR A 46 7.99 6.50 29.30
N LEU A 47 8.17 5.26 28.87
CA LEU A 47 7.75 4.09 29.64
C LEU A 47 8.59 4.05 30.92
N ASN A 48 8.18 4.81 31.95
CA ASN A 48 8.78 4.76 33.28
C ASN A 48 8.27 3.49 33.99
N ALA A 49 8.65 2.32 33.48
CA ALA A 49 8.67 1.10 34.28
C ALA A 49 9.97 1.12 35.10
N LEU A 50 9.85 1.03 36.43
CA LEU A 50 11.00 0.94 37.34
C LEU A 50 11.90 -0.23 36.91
N GLY A 51 13.08 0.07 36.35
CA GLY A 51 14.11 -0.92 36.02
C GLY A 51 14.44 -1.09 34.52
N LEU A 52 13.70 -0.47 33.60
CA LEU A 52 14.06 -0.47 32.18
C LEU A 52 14.71 0.87 31.82
N GLN A 53 16.04 0.88 31.75
CA GLN A 53 16.79 2.02 31.21
C GLN A 53 16.38 2.24 29.75
N ASN A 54 16.27 3.50 29.31
CA ASN A 54 16.00 3.87 27.92
C ASN A 54 16.91 3.08 26.97
N ASN A 55 16.35 2.12 26.25
CA ASN A 55 17.03 1.43 25.19
C ASN A 55 16.38 1.83 23.86
N PRO A 56 17.02 2.68 23.04
CA PRO A 56 16.48 3.12 21.75
C PRO A 56 16.26 1.98 20.75
N ASN A 57 16.72 0.77 21.05
CA ASN A 57 16.56 -0.43 20.22
C ASN A 57 15.43 -1.37 20.72
N ILE A 58 14.69 -1.03 21.78
CA ILE A 58 13.61 -1.89 22.31
C ILE A 58 12.27 -1.16 22.15
N VAL A 59 11.46 -1.62 21.20
CA VAL A 59 10.03 -1.31 21.13
C VAL A 59 9.30 -2.42 21.89
N TYR A 60 8.78 -2.09 23.08
CA TYR A 60 7.93 -3.01 23.82
C TYR A 60 6.51 -2.95 23.22
N ASP A 61 6.11 -4.03 22.56
CA ASP A 61 4.75 -4.23 22.08
C ASP A 61 4.05 -5.28 22.95
N PRO A 62 3.32 -4.86 24.01
CA PRO A 62 2.68 -5.77 24.96
C PRO A 62 1.58 -6.65 24.34
N ASN A 63 1.17 -6.40 23.09
CA ASN A 63 0.11 -7.15 22.41
C ASN A 63 0.60 -7.92 21.17
N GLY A 64 1.89 -7.85 20.83
CA GLY A 64 2.48 -8.57 19.69
C GLY A 64 1.99 -8.14 18.30
N SER A 65 1.31 -6.99 18.18
CA SER A 65 0.97 -6.37 16.90
C SER A 65 1.72 -5.05 16.74
N ILE A 66 2.84 -5.08 16.00
CA ILE A 66 3.58 -3.88 15.63
C ILE A 66 2.64 -2.95 14.87
N ARG A 67 2.35 -1.77 15.44
CA ARG A 67 1.49 -0.76 14.83
C ARG A 67 2.33 0.30 14.12
N TYR A 68 2.02 0.57 12.85
CA TYR A 68 2.66 1.65 12.09
C TYR A 68 1.79 2.91 12.13
N ARG A 69 2.39 4.08 12.41
CA ARG A 69 1.68 5.36 12.37
C ARG A 69 1.28 5.68 10.93
N SER A 70 -0.01 5.85 10.66
CA SER A 70 -0.51 6.19 9.31
C SER A 70 -1.78 7.04 9.36
N ASP A 71 -1.81 8.03 10.24
CA ASP A 71 -2.86 9.05 10.29
C ASP A 71 -2.61 10.13 9.21
N ARG A 72 -3.66 10.65 8.58
CA ARG A 72 -3.56 11.71 7.56
C ARG A 72 -3.00 13.01 8.15
N HIS A 73 -3.34 13.37 9.38
CA HIS A 73 -2.86 14.59 10.05
C HIS A 73 -1.37 14.55 10.39
N LEU A 74 -0.74 13.37 10.29
CA LEU A 74 0.70 13.20 10.45
C LEU A 74 1.47 13.27 9.12
N LYS A 75 0.77 13.43 7.99
CA LYS A 75 1.35 13.44 6.65
C LYS A 75 1.11 14.80 6.01
N GLU A 76 2.14 15.34 5.38
CA GLU A 76 2.08 16.57 4.60
C GLU A 76 2.51 16.31 3.16
N SER A 77 2.30 17.28 2.27
CA SER A 77 2.69 17.18 0.85
C SER A 77 2.14 15.93 0.14
N ILE A 78 0.88 15.58 0.42
CA ILE A 78 0.21 14.41 -0.12
C ILE A 78 -0.08 14.63 -1.61
N ALA A 79 0.38 13.70 -2.45
CA ALA A 79 0.19 13.73 -3.89
C ALA A 79 -0.23 12.35 -4.42
N GLU A 80 -0.93 12.36 -5.55
CA GLU A 80 -1.28 11.14 -6.29
C GLU A 80 -0.02 10.43 -6.81
N VAL A 81 -0.10 9.11 -6.91
CA VAL A 81 0.94 8.27 -7.50
C VAL A 81 0.48 7.71 -8.85
N ASP A 82 1.39 7.62 -9.81
CA ASP A 82 1.13 6.90 -11.06
C ASP A 82 1.22 5.38 -10.80
N ILE A 83 0.06 4.77 -10.52
CA ILE A 83 -0.04 3.34 -10.23
C ILE A 83 0.44 2.46 -11.40
N TYR A 84 0.36 2.92 -12.65
CA TYR A 84 0.83 2.15 -13.80
C TYR A 84 2.35 2.19 -13.94
N ALA A 85 2.97 3.34 -13.63
CA ALA A 85 4.42 3.43 -13.51
C ALA A 85 4.95 2.53 -12.39
N ILE A 86 4.25 2.48 -11.24
CA ILE A 86 4.56 1.57 -10.14
C ILE A 86 4.46 0.10 -10.59
N LEU A 87 3.38 -0.28 -11.28
CA LEU A 87 3.22 -1.64 -11.80
C LEU A 87 4.34 -2.01 -12.79
N GLN A 88 4.74 -1.10 -13.68
CA GLN A 88 5.87 -1.32 -14.59
C GLN A 88 7.19 -1.50 -13.83
N GLY A 89 7.41 -0.72 -12.76
CA GLY A 89 8.54 -0.88 -11.87
C GLY A 89 8.55 -2.26 -11.21
N ILE A 90 7.42 -2.66 -10.62
CA ILE A 90 7.24 -3.99 -9.99
C ILE A 90 7.46 -5.13 -10.98
N ALA A 91 6.95 -5.02 -12.21
CA ALA A 91 7.12 -6.04 -13.23
C ALA A 91 8.59 -6.26 -13.65
N LYS A 92 9.45 -5.24 -13.48
CA LYS A 92 10.88 -5.30 -13.77
C LYS A 92 11.74 -5.58 -12.54
N LEU A 93 11.18 -5.44 -11.33
CA LEU A 93 11.89 -5.58 -10.09
C LEU A 93 12.28 -7.05 -9.84
N PRO A 94 13.57 -7.37 -9.65
CA PRO A 94 13.99 -8.71 -9.33
C PRO A 94 13.44 -9.15 -7.98
N ILE A 95 12.64 -10.22 -7.96
CA ILE A 95 12.22 -10.92 -6.73
C ILE A 95 13.02 -12.20 -6.60
N THR A 96 13.77 -12.32 -5.52
CA THR A 96 14.63 -13.48 -5.27
C THR A 96 14.36 -14.07 -3.90
N THR A 97 14.77 -15.32 -3.70
CA THR A 97 14.81 -15.89 -2.36
C THR A 97 16.21 -15.77 -1.80
N TRP A 98 16.31 -15.47 -0.51
CA TRP A 98 17.59 -15.23 0.15
C TRP A 98 17.49 -15.68 1.62
N GLN A 99 18.63 -15.64 2.31
CA GLN A 99 18.72 -15.85 3.75
C GLN A 99 19.67 -14.81 4.33
N TYR A 100 19.46 -14.42 5.58
CA TYR A 100 20.46 -13.62 6.29
C TYR A 100 21.72 -14.45 6.55
N LYS A 101 22.87 -13.79 6.70
CA LYS A 101 24.15 -14.46 6.97
C LYS A 101 24.25 -14.98 8.41
N ASP A 102 23.53 -14.32 9.31
CA ASP A 102 23.50 -14.52 10.76
C ASP A 102 22.21 -15.20 11.24
N GLN A 103 21.45 -15.84 10.35
CA GLN A 103 20.30 -16.66 10.69
C GLN A 103 20.54 -18.14 10.43
N ASP A 104 19.62 -18.98 10.92
CA ASP A 104 19.59 -20.40 10.62
C ASP A 104 19.51 -20.66 9.10
N GLN A 105 20.33 -21.60 8.61
CA GLN A 105 20.48 -21.88 7.17
C GLN A 105 19.21 -22.46 6.53
N THR A 106 18.27 -22.97 7.32
CA THR A 106 16.99 -23.49 6.85
C THR A 106 15.97 -22.39 6.59
N ILE A 107 16.18 -21.18 7.14
CA ILE A 107 15.23 -20.08 6.99
C ILE A 107 15.44 -19.39 5.65
N ARG A 108 14.35 -19.28 4.88
CA ARG A 108 14.31 -18.61 3.58
C ARG A 108 13.33 -17.45 3.60
N HIS A 109 13.79 -16.32 3.08
CA HIS A 109 12.99 -15.12 2.83
C HIS A 109 12.82 -14.92 1.33
N ILE A 110 11.82 -14.14 0.95
CA ILE A 110 11.54 -13.74 -0.43
C ILE A 110 11.36 -12.24 -0.49
N GLY A 111 11.95 -11.60 -1.50
CA GLY A 111 11.76 -10.18 -1.74
C GLY A 111 12.81 -9.59 -2.68
N PRO A 112 12.67 -8.31 -3.01
CA PRO A 112 13.71 -7.57 -3.72
C PRO A 112 14.88 -7.26 -2.80
N MET A 113 16.04 -6.95 -3.40
CA MET A 113 17.11 -6.27 -2.68
C MET A 113 16.74 -4.79 -2.49
N ALA A 114 17.20 -4.17 -1.40
CA ALA A 114 16.88 -2.77 -1.10
C ALA A 114 17.41 -1.80 -2.16
N GLN A 115 18.55 -2.11 -2.77
CA GLN A 115 19.17 -1.28 -3.80
C GLN A 115 18.32 -1.25 -5.07
N ASP A 116 17.84 -2.41 -5.51
CA ASP A 116 16.96 -2.51 -6.68
C ASP A 116 15.63 -1.79 -6.43
N PHE A 117 15.09 -1.92 -5.21
CA PHE A 117 13.86 -1.22 -4.80
C PHE A 117 14.06 0.30 -4.82
N ALA A 118 15.13 0.80 -4.20
CA ALA A 118 15.47 2.22 -4.17
C ALA A 118 15.74 2.77 -5.57
N ALA A 119 16.48 2.04 -6.42
CA ALA A 119 16.72 2.44 -7.80
C ALA A 119 15.43 2.48 -8.64
N THR A 120 14.45 1.64 -8.33
CA THR A 120 13.19 1.54 -9.08
C THR A 120 12.18 2.61 -8.65
N PHE A 121 12.01 2.85 -7.35
CA PHE A 121 10.93 3.69 -6.81
C PHE A 121 11.42 4.99 -6.17
N ASN A 122 12.71 5.08 -5.83
CA ASN A 122 13.31 6.23 -5.15
C ASN A 122 12.54 6.62 -3.87
N LEU A 123 12.17 5.62 -3.07
CA LEU A 123 11.46 5.77 -1.81
C LEU A 123 12.36 5.42 -0.62
N GLY A 124 12.07 6.05 0.51
CA GLY A 124 12.80 5.84 1.76
C GLY A 124 14.09 6.65 1.87
N GLU A 125 14.80 6.42 2.96
CA GLU A 125 15.96 7.23 3.38
C GLU A 125 17.30 6.58 3.03
N SER A 126 17.28 5.34 2.54
CA SER A 126 18.46 4.49 2.37
C SER A 126 18.25 3.43 1.30
N ASP A 127 19.30 3.13 0.53
CA ASP A 127 19.35 2.03 -0.45
C ASP A 127 19.67 0.67 0.19
N ARG A 128 19.81 0.61 1.52
CA ARG A 128 20.16 -0.61 2.27
C ARG A 128 19.00 -1.19 3.06
N THR A 129 17.89 -0.46 3.15
CA THR A 129 16.70 -0.85 3.91
C THR A 129 15.47 -0.52 3.10
N ILE A 130 14.48 -1.41 3.12
CA ILE A 130 13.16 -1.10 2.56
C ILE A 130 12.26 -0.79 3.75
N ASN A 131 11.72 0.43 3.80
CA ASN A 131 10.70 0.76 4.79
C ASN A 131 9.46 -0.10 4.54
N PHE A 132 8.94 -0.70 5.59
CA PHE A 132 7.75 -1.55 5.51
C PHE A 132 6.54 -0.80 4.93
N VAL A 133 6.38 0.48 5.30
CA VAL A 133 5.33 1.37 4.78
C VAL A 133 5.46 1.56 3.26
N ASP A 134 6.67 1.78 2.76
CA ASP A 134 6.93 1.99 1.34
C ASP A 134 6.69 0.71 0.52
N ALA A 135 7.18 -0.44 1.02
CA ALA A 135 6.93 -1.74 0.39
C ALA A 135 5.43 -2.05 0.27
N HIS A 136 4.66 -1.73 1.32
CA HIS A 136 3.22 -1.92 1.35
C HIS A 136 2.50 -0.96 0.39
N GLY A 137 2.86 0.32 0.40
CA GLY A 137 2.30 1.31 -0.52
C GLY A 137 2.52 0.93 -1.99
N VAL A 138 3.74 0.54 -2.35
CA VAL A 138 4.09 0.05 -3.70
C VAL A 138 3.28 -1.19 -4.07
N SER A 139 3.14 -2.16 -3.15
CA SER A 139 2.37 -3.38 -3.40
C SER A 139 0.88 -3.08 -3.65
N LEU A 140 0.28 -2.21 -2.83
CA LEU A 140 -1.12 -1.81 -2.98
C LEU A 140 -1.37 -1.05 -4.29
N ALA A 141 -0.50 -0.11 -4.64
CA ALA A 141 -0.57 0.61 -5.91
C ALA A 141 -0.46 -0.33 -7.12
N ALA A 142 0.45 -1.31 -7.07
CA ALA A 142 0.58 -2.31 -8.13
C ALA A 142 -0.66 -3.21 -8.26
N ILE A 143 -1.29 -3.59 -7.14
CA ILE A 143 -2.55 -4.35 -7.13
C ILE A 143 -3.70 -3.52 -7.76
N GLN A 144 -3.82 -2.24 -7.41
CA GLN A 144 -4.80 -1.35 -8.04
C GLN A 144 -4.59 -1.29 -9.55
N ALA A 145 -3.36 -1.04 -9.99
CA ALA A 145 -3.05 -1.00 -11.42
C ALA A 145 -3.36 -2.32 -12.14
N LEU A 146 -3.05 -3.47 -11.51
CA LEU A 146 -3.42 -4.79 -12.05
C LEU A 146 -4.92 -4.95 -12.18
N TYR A 147 -5.70 -4.54 -11.18
CA TYR A 147 -7.16 -4.58 -11.24
C TYR A 147 -7.68 -3.77 -12.44
N HIS A 148 -7.17 -2.56 -12.66
CA HIS A 148 -7.55 -1.75 -13.83
C HIS A 148 -7.18 -2.41 -15.15
N VAL A 149 -6.00 -3.04 -15.24
CA VAL A 149 -5.58 -3.78 -16.44
C VAL A 149 -6.52 -4.94 -16.72
N VAL A 150 -6.90 -5.72 -15.71
CA VAL A 150 -7.83 -6.85 -15.84
C VAL A 150 -9.19 -6.37 -16.32
N GLN A 151 -9.78 -5.36 -15.69
CA GLN A 151 -11.08 -4.80 -16.10
C GLN A 151 -11.07 -4.30 -17.56
N LYS A 152 -9.97 -3.65 -17.97
CA LYS A 152 -9.81 -3.18 -19.36
C LYS A 152 -9.75 -4.35 -20.34
N GLN A 153 -8.99 -5.39 -20.02
CA GLN A 153 -8.88 -6.58 -20.85
C GLN A 153 -10.21 -7.33 -20.98
N GLU A 154 -10.98 -7.45 -19.90
CA GLU A 154 -12.32 -8.05 -19.93
C GLU A 154 -13.27 -7.27 -20.85
N SER A 155 -13.27 -5.95 -20.77
CA SER A 155 -14.07 -5.11 -21.67
C SER A 155 -13.71 -5.32 -23.14
N GLN A 156 -12.42 -5.40 -23.45
CA GLN A 156 -11.94 -5.64 -24.82
C GLN A 156 -12.32 -7.04 -25.33
N ILE A 157 -12.23 -8.06 -24.48
CA ILE A 157 -12.64 -9.42 -24.82
C ILE A 157 -14.14 -9.45 -25.16
N ASN A 158 -14.97 -8.81 -24.34
CA ASN A 158 -16.41 -8.77 -24.57
C ASN A 158 -16.76 -8.04 -25.88
N GLU A 159 -16.11 -6.91 -26.15
CA GLU A 159 -16.30 -6.16 -27.39
C GLU A 159 -15.92 -7.00 -28.63
N LEU A 160 -14.76 -7.65 -28.59
CA LEU A 160 -14.30 -8.52 -29.68
C LEU A 160 -15.24 -9.72 -29.88
N GLN A 161 -15.77 -10.30 -28.80
CA GLN A 161 -16.75 -11.38 -28.89
C GLN A 161 -18.06 -10.93 -29.56
N THR A 162 -18.55 -9.73 -29.24
CA THR A 162 -19.72 -9.14 -29.91
C THR A 162 -19.47 -8.95 -31.41
N GLN A 163 -18.34 -8.33 -31.79
CA GLN A 163 -18.00 -8.12 -33.20
C GLN A 163 -17.86 -9.44 -33.97
N LEU A 164 -17.28 -10.47 -33.34
CA LEU A 164 -17.17 -11.81 -33.94
C LEU A 164 -18.54 -12.45 -34.18
N LEU A 165 -19.49 -12.25 -33.27
CA LEU A 165 -20.85 -12.78 -33.41
C LEU A 165 -21.59 -12.08 -34.57
N GLU A 166 -21.46 -10.76 -34.66
CA GLU A 166 -22.05 -9.95 -35.74
C GLU A 166 -21.49 -10.34 -37.11
N LEU A 167 -20.16 -10.48 -37.23
CA LEU A 167 -19.52 -10.91 -38.47
C LEU A 167 -19.94 -12.32 -38.89
N LYS A 168 -20.05 -13.26 -37.95
CA LYS A 168 -20.54 -14.61 -38.24
C LYS A 168 -21.98 -14.61 -38.75
N GLN A 169 -22.83 -13.73 -38.20
CA GLN A 169 -24.20 -13.59 -38.66
C GLN A 169 -24.28 -13.00 -40.07
N GLN A 170 -23.41 -12.04 -40.41
CA GLN A 170 -23.34 -11.47 -41.76
C GLN A 170 -22.89 -12.47 -42.84
N GLN A 171 -22.01 -13.42 -42.49
CA GLN A 171 -21.52 -14.46 -43.42
C GLN A 171 -22.49 -15.63 -43.62
N GLN A 172 -23.60 -15.68 -42.88
CA GLN A 172 -24.65 -16.69 -43.01
C GLN A 172 -25.78 -16.28 -43.96
N PHE A 173 -25.69 -15.08 -44.56
CA PHE A 173 -26.54 -14.58 -45.64
C PHE A 173 -25.71 -14.37 -46.91
#